data_AF-A0A251V622-F1
#
_entry.id   AF-A0A251V622-F1
#
_cell.length_a   1.000
_cell.length_b   1.000
_cell.length_c   1.000
_cell.angle_alpha   90.00
_cell.angle_beta   90.00
_cell.angle_gamma   90.00
#
_symmetry.space_group_name_H-M   'P 1'
#
loop_
_entity.id
_entity.type
_entity.pdbx_description
1 polymer ?
#
loop_
_entity_poly.entity_id
_entity_poly.type
_entity_poly.pdbx_seq_one_letter_code
_entity_poly.pdbx_strand_id
1 'polypeptide(L)'
;MVGRQYDCLINPLGAVRSTFEKVVATGADPTSFDGKDWGVSDLFREYLFQNEAVSQVSILTHSTVKWAQANLLVRFCGMIQGMLGNECYVGPYKVRF
;
A
#
# COMPACT_ATOMS: atom_id res chain seq x y z
N MET A 1 6.16 -4.63 -22.88
CA MET A 1 6.51 -4.47 -21.44
C MET A 1 6.11 -3.06 -21.03
N VAL A 2 4.92 -2.87 -20.44
CA VAL A 2 4.51 -1.57 -19.89
C VAL A 2 5.15 -1.47 -18.51
N GLY A 3 6.20 -0.65 -18.38
CA GLY A 3 6.87 -0.44 -17.10
C GLY A 3 5.88 0.10 -16.07
N ARG A 4 5.95 -0.40 -14.83
CA ARG A 4 5.09 0.06 -13.73
C ARG A 4 5.21 1.58 -13.61
N GLN A 5 4.15 2.30 -13.96
CA GLN A 5 4.11 3.76 -13.92
C GLN A 5 4.17 4.32 -12.48
N TYR A 6 3.96 3.47 -11.47
CA TYR A 6 3.79 3.88 -10.08
C TYR A 6 4.77 3.16 -9.15
N ASP A 7 5.54 3.96 -8.40
CA ASP A 7 6.37 3.46 -7.30
C ASP A 7 5.51 3.36 -6.04
N CYS A 8 5.03 2.15 -5.75
CA CYS A 8 4.21 1.87 -4.57
C CYS A 8 5.02 1.92 -3.26
N LEU A 9 6.36 1.91 -3.31
CA LEU A 9 7.23 1.98 -2.11
C LEU A 9 7.50 3.43 -1.72
N ILE A 10 8.00 4.22 -2.67
CA ILE A 10 8.50 5.58 -2.45
C ILE A 10 7.35 6.60 -2.53
N ASN A 11 6.28 6.31 -3.27
CA ASN A 11 5.11 7.18 -3.39
C ASN A 11 3.77 6.43 -3.48
N PRO A 12 3.38 5.64 -2.44
CA PRO A 12 2.09 4.96 -2.37
C PRO A 12 0.89 5.90 -2.53
N LEU A 13 0.96 7.14 -2.02
CA LEU A 13 -0.14 8.11 -2.16
C LEU A 13 -0.30 8.57 -3.61
N GLY A 14 0.79 8.81 -4.33
CA GLY A 14 0.77 9.10 -5.75
C GLY A 14 0.21 7.94 -6.56
N ALA A 15 0.59 6.70 -6.22
CA ALA A 15 0.07 5.50 -6.85
C ALA A 15 -1.47 5.40 -6.71
N VAL A 16 -1.99 5.62 -5.49
CA VAL A 16 -3.43 5.66 -5.23
C VAL A 16 -4.12 6.77 -6.04
N ARG A 17 -3.59 7.99 -5.99
CA ARG A 17 -4.17 9.15 -6.69
C ARG A 17 -4.23 8.91 -8.19
N SER A 18 -3.16 8.41 -8.79
CA SER A 18 -3.12 8.17 -10.22
C SER A 18 -4.04 7.02 -10.65
N THR A 19 -4.24 5.99 -9.81
CA THR A 19 -5.25 4.96 -10.04
C THR A 19 -6.65 5.58 -10.11
N PHE A 20 -7.00 6.45 -9.17
CA PHE A 20 -8.27 7.18 -9.22
C PHE A 20 -8.38 8.03 -10.49
N GLU A 21 -7.38 8.87 -10.79
CA GLU A 21 -7.40 9.75 -11.97
C GLU A 21 -7.55 8.94 -13.27
N LYS A 22 -6.89 7.79 -13.38
CA LYS A 22 -7.03 6.88 -14.52
C LYS A 22 -8.44 6.33 -14.66
N VAL A 23 -9.02 5.83 -13.56
CA VAL A 23 -10.38 5.26 -13.58
C VAL A 23 -11.41 6.35 -13.91
N VAL A 24 -11.28 7.54 -13.31
CA VAL A 24 -12.12 8.71 -13.63
C VAL A 24 -12.01 9.07 -15.12
N ALA A 25 -10.80 9.11 -15.69
CA ALA A 25 -10.60 9.42 -17.11
C ALA A 25 -11.22 8.38 -18.05
N THR A 26 -11.35 7.13 -17.62
CA THR A 26 -12.02 6.07 -18.40
C THR A 26 -13.55 6.11 -18.30
N GLY A 27 -14.11 6.90 -17.37
CA GLY A 27 -15.56 6.93 -17.12
C GLY A 27 -16.11 5.63 -16.55
N ALA A 28 -15.26 4.77 -15.99
CA ALA A 28 -15.67 3.49 -15.42
C ALA A 28 -16.49 3.70 -14.14
N ASP A 29 -17.51 2.86 -13.97
CA ASP A 29 -18.36 2.88 -12.76
C ASP A 29 -17.55 2.36 -11.55
N PRO A 30 -17.38 3.16 -10.49
CA PRO A 30 -16.69 2.74 -9.27
C PRO A 30 -17.25 1.48 -8.62
N THR A 31 -18.54 1.21 -8.84
CA THR A 31 -19.21 0.02 -8.30
C THR A 31 -18.89 -1.26 -9.06
N SER A 32 -18.28 -1.15 -10.25
CA SER A 32 -17.82 -2.29 -11.04
C SER A 32 -16.51 -2.90 -10.54
N PHE A 33 -15.78 -2.20 -9.67
CA PHE A 33 -14.54 -2.70 -9.06
C PHE A 33 -14.85 -3.51 -7.81
N ASP A 34 -14.17 -4.65 -7.67
CA ASP A 34 -14.27 -5.48 -6.46
C ASP A 34 -13.82 -4.68 -5.24
N GLY A 35 -14.56 -4.76 -4.14
CA GLY A 35 -14.30 -3.95 -2.94
C GLY A 35 -14.59 -2.44 -3.06
N LYS A 36 -15.07 -1.93 -4.21
CA LYS A 36 -15.44 -0.51 -4.45
C LYS A 36 -14.32 0.50 -4.19
N ASP A 37 -13.07 0.07 -4.33
CA ASP A 37 -11.89 0.89 -4.04
C ASP A 37 -11.17 1.37 -5.31
N TRP A 38 -11.87 1.29 -6.45
CA TRP A 38 -11.38 1.75 -7.76
C TRP A 38 -10.12 1.01 -8.23
N GLY A 39 -9.92 -0.23 -7.76
CA GLY A 39 -8.79 -1.09 -8.16
C GLY A 39 -7.51 -0.83 -7.37
N VAL A 40 -7.57 -0.08 -6.26
CA VAL A 40 -6.41 0.21 -5.42
C VAL A 40 -5.89 -1.04 -4.72
N SER A 41 -6.78 -1.91 -4.22
CA SER A 41 -6.39 -3.17 -3.58
C SER A 41 -5.71 -4.10 -4.57
N ASP A 42 -6.22 -4.18 -5.80
CA ASP A 42 -5.59 -5.00 -6.85
C ASP A 42 -4.19 -4.48 -7.19
N LEU A 43 -4.01 -3.15 -7.28
CA LEU A 43 -2.69 -2.55 -7.48
C LEU A 43 -1.69 -2.97 -6.39
N PHE A 44 -2.06 -2.83 -5.12
CA PHE A 44 -1.16 -3.20 -4.01
C PHE A 44 -1.00 -4.71 -3.89
N ARG A 45 -2.02 -5.51 -4.19
CA ARG A 45 -1.94 -6.97 -4.17
C ARG A 45 -1.01 -7.49 -5.26
N GLU A 46 -1.13 -6.97 -6.47
CA GLU A 46 -0.19 -7.25 -7.57
C GLU A 46 1.23 -6.84 -7.15
N TYR A 47 1.40 -5.62 -6.64
CA TYR A 47 2.71 -5.14 -6.21
C TYR A 47 3.35 -6.01 -5.12
N LEU A 48 2.64 -6.27 -4.03
CA LEU A 48 3.18 -6.93 -2.85
C LEU A 48 3.44 -8.43 -3.08
N PHE A 49 2.50 -9.12 -3.72
CA PHE A 49 2.49 -10.59 -3.76
C PHE A 49 2.87 -11.14 -5.12
N GLN A 50 2.32 -10.60 -6.22
CA GLN A 50 2.64 -11.13 -7.55
C GLN A 50 4.06 -10.77 -8.00
N ASN A 51 4.64 -9.73 -7.40
CA ASN A 51 5.97 -9.25 -7.73
C ASN A 51 6.98 -9.40 -6.60
N GLU A 52 6.62 -10.16 -5.57
CA GLU A 52 7.46 -10.47 -4.40
C GLU A 52 8.08 -9.24 -3.71
N ALA A 53 7.50 -8.05 -3.95
CA ALA A 53 8.02 -6.78 -3.47
C ALA A 53 7.74 -6.55 -1.99
N VAL A 54 6.96 -7.43 -1.34
CA VAL A 54 6.74 -7.39 0.11
C VAL A 54 8.05 -7.39 0.89
N SER A 55 9.09 -8.03 0.37
CA SER A 55 10.45 -8.06 0.95
C SER A 55 11.11 -6.68 0.97
N GLN A 56 10.78 -5.81 0.02
CA GLN A 56 11.30 -4.44 -0.14
C GLN A 56 10.58 -3.42 0.75
N VAL A 57 9.39 -3.77 1.27
CA VAL A 57 8.63 -2.91 2.17
C VAL A 57 9.27 -2.94 3.57
N SER A 58 9.72 -1.80 4.06
CA SER A 58 10.37 -1.68 5.37
C SER A 58 9.44 -2.10 6.52
N ILE A 59 9.96 -2.87 7.48
CA ILE A 59 9.22 -3.22 8.70
C ILE A 59 9.42 -2.12 9.74
N LEU A 60 8.32 -1.48 10.15
CA LEU A 60 8.26 -0.63 11.32
C LEU A 60 8.28 -1.48 12.58
N THR A 61 9.28 -1.19 13.40
CA THR A 61 9.47 -1.72 14.74
C THR A 61 9.66 -0.54 15.68
N HIS A 62 9.62 -0.80 16.99
CA HIS A 62 9.88 0.23 17.99
C HIS A 62 11.26 0.89 17.80
N SER A 63 12.26 0.15 17.32
CA SER A 63 13.60 0.70 17.07
C SER A 63 13.69 1.48 15.76
N THR A 64 12.92 1.11 14.73
CA THR A 64 13.01 1.70 13.38
C THR A 64 12.07 2.87 13.12
N VAL A 65 11.00 3.03 13.91
CA VAL A 65 9.96 4.06 13.70
C VAL A 65 10.51 5.49 13.67
N LYS A 66 11.55 5.78 14.45
CA LYS A 66 12.18 7.11 14.50
C LYS A 66 12.92 7.51 13.22
N TRP A 67 13.23 6.54 12.34
CA TRP A 67 13.87 6.78 11.05
C TRP A 67 12.89 6.65 9.87
N ALA A 68 11.62 6.36 10.16
CA ALA A 68 10.60 6.25 9.14
C ALA A 68 10.34 7.62 8.51
N GLN A 69 10.49 7.70 7.19
CA GLN A 69 10.11 8.89 6.44
C GLN A 69 8.61 8.85 6.15
N ALA A 70 7.98 10.03 6.14
CA ALA A 70 6.59 10.15 5.76
C ALA A 70 6.39 9.70 4.31
N ASN A 71 5.18 9.23 4.00
CA ASN A 71 4.74 8.81 2.67
C ASN A 71 5.46 7.56 2.13
N LEU A 72 6.15 6.78 2.97
CA LEU A 72 6.64 5.46 2.57
C LEU A 72 5.60 4.38 2.87
N LEU A 73 5.59 3.35 2.04
CA LEU A 73 4.87 2.11 2.34
C LEU A 73 5.66 1.32 3.38
N VAL A 74 4.98 0.89 4.44
CA VAL A 74 5.61 0.18 5.55
C VAL A 74 4.80 -1.04 5.96
N ARG A 75 5.50 -2.04 6.51
CA ARG A 75 4.92 -3.19 7.21
C ARG A 75 4.94 -2.90 8.71
N PHE A 76 3.83 -3.09 9.39
CA PHE A 76 3.77 -3.06 10.85
C PHE A 76 3.38 -4.45 11.33
N CYS A 77 4.19 -5.06 12.18
CA CYS A 77 3.86 -6.35 12.78
C CYS A 77 3.52 -6.14 14.25
N GLY A 78 2.26 -6.39 14.60
CA GLY A 78 1.72 -6.21 15.94
C GLY A 78 1.02 -7.48 16.43
N MET A 79 0.92 -7.62 17.74
CA MET A 79 0.10 -8.65 18.36
C MET A 79 -1.30 -8.07 18.56
N ILE A 80 -2.31 -8.69 17.96
CA ILE A 80 -3.71 -8.32 18.22
C ILE A 80 -4.23 -9.18 19.36
N GLN A 81 -4.71 -8.53 20.42
CA GLN A 81 -5.23 -9.22 21.59
C GLN A 81 -6.42 -10.10 21.17
N GLY A 82 -6.28 -11.43 21.34
CA GLY A 82 -7.28 -12.42 20.95
C GLY A 82 -6.90 -13.30 19.74
N MET A 83 -5.77 -13.05 19.09
CA MET A 83 -5.27 -13.91 17.99
C MET A 83 -3.96 -14.59 18.35
N LEU A 84 -3.85 -15.89 18.05
CA LEU A 84 -2.64 -16.70 18.22
C LEU A 84 -1.66 -16.41 17.07
N GLY A 85 -1.00 -15.25 17.09
CA GLY A 85 0.05 -14.92 16.12
C GLY A 85 0.29 -13.42 15.93
N ASN A 86 1.45 -13.09 15.38
CA ASN A 86 1.72 -11.75 14.89
C ASN A 86 1.17 -11.62 13.47
N GLU A 87 0.38 -10.59 13.22
CA GLU A 87 -0.09 -10.24 11.89
C GLU A 87 0.70 -9.02 11.38
N CYS A 88 1.04 -9.02 10.08
CA CYS A 88 1.75 -7.90 9.46
C CYS A 88 0.81 -7.12 8.54
N TYR A 89 0.58 -5.86 8.88
CA TYR A 89 -0.26 -4.93 8.16
C TYR A 89 0.59 -4.03 7.28
N VAL A 90 0.11 -3.72 6.07
CA VAL A 90 0.81 -2.83 5.13
C VAL A 90 0.00 -1.55 4.95
N GLY A 91 0.65 -0.39 5.09
CA GLY A 91 0.00 0.90 4.90
C GLY A 91 0.98 2.07 4.78
N PRO A 92 0.52 3.25 4.33
CA PRO A 92 1.34 4.45 4.26
C PRO A 92 1.62 5.03 5.65
N TYR A 93 2.86 5.40 5.93
CA TYR A 93 3.23 6.05 7.18
C TYR A 93 3.01 7.58 7.11
N LYS A 94 2.22 8.13 8.05
CA LYS A 94 2.00 9.57 8.20
C LYS A 94 2.43 10.03 9.60
N VAL A 95 3.41 10.93 9.65
CA VAL A 95 3.76 11.65 10.89
C VAL A 95 2.71 12.74 11.12
N ARG A 96 2.03 12.71 12.28
CA ARG A 96 1.25 13.86 12.76
C ARG A 96 2.16 14.74 13.62
N PHE A 97 2.18 16.03 13.33
CA PHE A 97 2.65 17.06 14.25
C PHE A 97 1.49 17.46 15.17
#